data_AF-A0A6C0J5Q1-F1
#
_entry.id   AF-A0A6C0J5Q1-F1
#
_cell.length_a   1.000
_cell.length_b   1.000
_cell.length_c   1.000
_cell.angle_alpha   90.00
_cell.angle_beta   90.00
_cell.angle_gamma   90.00
#
_symmetry.space_group_name_H-M   'P 1'
#
loop_
_entity.id
_entity.type
_entity.pdbx_description
1 polymer ?
#
loop_
_entity_poly.entity_id
_entity_poly.type
_entity_poly.pdbx_seq_one_letter_code
_entity_poly.pdbx_strand_id
1 'polypeptide(L)'
;MRDTYGEGPLNTKSVPILYHIDSSAYSNKNNYTVDIESFGNVTSIELVQAIIPNTQGANFIIIDIYGKNILKGNTSNLSGAFCTIVRDTGLDNSYFIYKRNNSIQNPLYTYYSSPTKLGQLKISFKLPDGSSPAFGDNDHYLIFEIHTFNQRLPN
;
A
#
# COMPACT_ATOMS: atom_id res chain seq x y z
N MET A 1 -28.64 13.82 -40.99
CA MET A 1 -27.48 14.46 -40.34
C MET A 1 -27.01 13.50 -39.26
N ARG A 2 -25.74 13.07 -39.31
CA ARG A 2 -25.15 12.24 -38.26
C ARG A 2 -24.58 13.19 -37.22
N ASP A 3 -25.12 13.16 -36.01
CA ASP A 3 -24.52 13.85 -34.88
C ASP A 3 -23.28 13.07 -34.45
N THR A 4 -22.13 13.61 -34.81
CA THR A 4 -20.82 13.18 -34.34
C THR A 4 -20.73 13.56 -32.87
N TYR A 5 -20.92 12.60 -31.97
CA TYR A 5 -20.51 12.78 -30.57
C TYR A 5 -19.01 13.03 -30.58
N GLY A 6 -18.63 14.27 -30.27
CA GLY A 6 -17.24 14.63 -30.04
C GLY A 6 -16.74 13.86 -28.83
N GLU A 7 -15.95 12.82 -29.09
CA GLU A 7 -15.01 12.31 -28.10
C GLU A 7 -13.99 13.43 -27.87
N GLY A 8 -14.30 14.31 -26.90
CA GLY A 8 -13.27 15.17 -26.31
C GLY A 8 -12.11 14.29 -25.83
N PRO A 9 -10.86 14.80 -25.83
CA PRO A 9 -9.73 13.99 -25.44
C PRO A 9 -9.98 13.41 -24.05
N LEU A 10 -10.04 12.07 -23.98
CA LEU A 10 -10.02 11.32 -22.74
C LEU A 10 -8.91 11.94 -21.89
N ASN A 11 -9.27 12.48 -20.73
CA ASN A 11 -8.30 13.08 -19.83
C ASN A 11 -7.46 11.93 -19.24
N THR A 12 -6.41 11.52 -19.96
CA THR A 12 -5.53 10.39 -19.63
C THR A 12 -4.58 10.69 -18.47
N LYS A 13 -4.76 11.83 -17.79
CA LYS A 13 -3.94 12.17 -16.63
C LYS A 13 -4.34 11.28 -15.46
N SER A 14 -3.38 10.46 -15.03
CA SER A 14 -3.45 9.75 -13.76
C SER A 14 -3.58 10.77 -12.63
N VAL A 15 -4.57 10.59 -11.76
CA VAL A 15 -4.73 11.42 -10.56
C VAL A 15 -4.31 10.60 -9.34
N PRO A 16 -3.33 11.06 -8.55
CA PRO A 16 -2.97 10.40 -7.30
C PRO A 16 -4.03 10.70 -6.23
N ILE A 17 -4.44 9.66 -5.50
CA ILE A 17 -5.37 9.76 -4.38
C ILE A 17 -4.67 9.18 -3.15
N LEU A 18 -4.61 9.97 -2.07
CA LEU A 18 -3.99 9.56 -0.81
C LEU A 18 -5.01 8.89 0.10
N TYR A 19 -4.65 7.72 0.61
CA TYR A 19 -5.41 6.93 1.56
C TYR A 19 -4.67 6.83 2.87
N HIS A 20 -5.26 7.43 3.90
CA HIS A 20 -4.73 7.48 5.25
C HIS A 20 -5.38 6.36 6.06
N ILE A 21 -4.57 5.47 6.61
CA ILE A 21 -5.04 4.30 7.35
C ILE A 21 -4.47 4.40 8.76
N ASP A 22 -5.36 4.58 9.72
CA ASP A 22 -5.08 4.50 11.15
C ASP A 22 -5.62 3.17 11.68
N SER A 23 -4.75 2.37 12.29
CA SER A 23 -5.15 1.03 12.70
C SER A 23 -6.02 0.97 13.96
N SER A 24 -6.22 2.09 14.67
CA SER A 24 -7.10 2.22 15.85
C SER A 24 -8.52 1.72 15.61
N ALA A 25 -9.02 1.84 14.37
CA ALA A 25 -10.34 1.37 13.96
C ALA A 25 -10.48 -0.16 13.85
N TYR A 26 -9.38 -0.91 13.89
CA TYR A 26 -9.36 -2.36 13.65
C TYR A 26 -8.95 -3.13 14.90
N SER A 27 -9.67 -4.20 15.21
CA SER A 27 -9.40 -5.07 16.36
C SER A 27 -8.15 -5.94 16.18
N ASN A 28 -7.83 -6.32 14.93
CA ASN A 28 -6.60 -7.04 14.61
C ASN A 28 -5.64 -6.13 13.86
N LYS A 29 -4.61 -5.64 14.56
CA LYS A 29 -3.58 -4.74 13.99
C LYS A 29 -2.67 -5.44 12.97
N ASN A 30 -2.56 -6.77 13.01
CA ASN A 30 -1.71 -7.52 12.08
C ASN A 30 -2.39 -7.86 10.75
N ASN A 31 -3.72 -7.85 10.70
CA ASN A 31 -4.47 -8.24 9.51
C ASN A 31 -5.86 -7.60 9.51
N TYR A 32 -6.12 -6.73 8.53
CA TYR A 32 -7.38 -6.03 8.40
C TYR A 32 -7.66 -5.64 6.95
N THR A 33 -8.93 -5.32 6.68
CA THR A 33 -9.38 -4.84 5.38
C THR A 33 -9.86 -3.40 5.51
N VAL A 34 -9.38 -2.55 4.62
CA VAL A 34 -9.81 -1.15 4.51
C VAL A 34 -10.70 -1.04 3.28
N ASP A 35 -11.94 -0.61 3.50
CA ASP A 35 -12.81 -0.17 2.41
C ASP A 35 -12.31 1.17 1.89
N ILE A 36 -12.14 1.26 0.58
CA ILE A 36 -11.73 2.48 -0.11
C ILE A 36 -12.77 2.84 -1.17
N GLU A 37 -12.76 4.07 -1.66
CA GLU A 37 -13.62 4.44 -2.77
C GLU A 37 -13.34 3.51 -3.96
N SER A 38 -14.42 3.02 -4.59
CA SER A 38 -14.30 2.08 -5.69
C SER A 38 -13.77 2.79 -6.94
N PHE A 39 -12.47 2.68 -7.20
CA PHE A 39 -11.87 3.21 -8.41
C PHE A 39 -11.87 2.18 -9.53
N GLY A 40 -12.26 2.61 -10.73
CA GLY A 40 -11.87 1.94 -11.95
C GLY A 40 -10.46 2.32 -12.36
N ASN A 41 -9.89 1.58 -13.31
CA ASN A 41 -8.63 1.91 -13.99
C ASN A 41 -7.44 2.23 -13.07
N VAL A 42 -7.31 1.51 -11.94
CA VAL A 42 -6.14 1.64 -11.07
C VAL A 42 -4.89 1.13 -11.80
N THR A 43 -3.88 1.99 -11.93
CA THR A 43 -2.61 1.71 -12.62
C THR A 43 -1.49 1.36 -11.67
N SER A 44 -1.47 1.97 -10.48
CA SER A 44 -0.51 1.64 -9.44
C SER A 44 -1.02 1.95 -8.03
N ILE A 45 -0.41 1.29 -7.06
CA ILE A 45 -0.58 1.52 -5.63
C ILE A 45 0.82 1.67 -5.06
N GLU A 46 1.05 2.71 -4.27
CA GLU A 46 2.34 3.02 -3.68
C GLU A 46 2.22 3.29 -2.19
N LEU A 47 3.13 2.76 -1.38
CA LEU A 47 3.26 3.19 0.01
C LEU A 47 4.04 4.51 0.03
N VAL A 48 3.46 5.54 0.64
CA VAL A 48 4.08 6.88 0.77
C VAL A 48 4.66 7.10 2.15
N GLN A 49 3.98 6.58 3.17
CA GLN A 49 4.42 6.73 4.56
C GLN A 49 3.96 5.52 5.38
N ALA A 50 4.78 5.12 6.34
CA ALA A 50 4.39 4.17 7.37
C ALA A 50 5.05 4.52 8.70
N ILE A 51 4.30 4.36 9.79
CA ILE A 51 4.77 4.40 11.17
C ILE A 51 4.19 3.18 11.86
N ILE A 52 5.04 2.21 12.18
CA ILE A 52 4.60 0.91 12.70
C ILE A 52 5.35 0.62 14.01
N PRO A 53 4.65 0.21 15.09
CA PRO A 53 5.30 -0.17 16.34
C PRO A 53 6.38 -1.21 16.12
N ASN A 54 7.50 -1.03 16.80
CA ASN A 54 8.55 -2.04 16.79
C ASN A 54 8.07 -3.29 17.52
N THR A 55 8.44 -4.45 16.98
CA THR A 55 8.27 -5.75 17.63
C THR A 55 9.65 -6.29 17.96
N GLN A 56 9.82 -6.84 19.16
CA GLN A 56 11.14 -7.24 19.67
C GLN A 56 11.86 -8.19 18.69
N GLY A 57 13.15 -7.93 18.45
CA GLY A 57 14.02 -8.79 17.64
C GLY A 57 13.91 -8.65 16.11
N ALA A 58 12.96 -7.88 15.57
CA ALA A 58 12.78 -7.77 14.12
C ALA A 58 13.56 -6.61 13.47
N ASN A 59 14.47 -6.90 12.53
CA ASN A 59 15.22 -5.84 11.80
C ASN A 59 14.42 -5.21 10.65
N PHE A 60 13.38 -5.88 10.18
CA PHE A 60 12.46 -5.35 9.20
C PHE A 60 11.10 -6.02 9.37
N ILE A 61 10.07 -5.34 8.89
CA ILE A 61 8.71 -5.84 8.82
C ILE A 61 8.26 -5.95 7.37
N ILE A 62 7.48 -6.97 7.06
CA ILE A 62 6.94 -7.19 5.72
C ILE A 62 5.48 -6.77 5.71
N ILE A 63 5.10 -5.96 4.72
CA ILE A 63 3.72 -5.60 4.43
C ILE A 63 3.28 -6.38 3.19
N ASP A 64 2.13 -7.03 3.30
CA ASP A 64 1.43 -7.64 2.17
C ASP A 64 0.15 -6.86 1.89
N ILE A 65 -0.14 -6.71 0.60
CA ILE A 65 -1.45 -6.27 0.11
C ILE A 65 -1.96 -7.38 -0.81
N TYR A 66 -3.06 -8.03 -0.42
CA TYR A 66 -3.54 -9.22 -1.13
C TYR A 66 -3.71 -8.97 -2.64
N GLY A 67 -3.05 -9.81 -3.45
CA GLY A 67 -3.10 -9.74 -4.91
C GLY A 67 -2.30 -8.60 -5.53
N LYS A 68 -1.42 -7.93 -4.77
CA LYS A 68 -0.59 -6.79 -5.20
C LYS A 68 0.89 -6.99 -4.87
N ASN A 69 1.34 -8.23 -5.00
CA ASN A 69 2.66 -8.66 -4.56
C ASN A 69 3.75 -8.26 -5.58
N ILE A 70 4.85 -7.64 -5.15
CA ILE A 70 5.98 -7.20 -6.02
C ILE A 70 7.34 -7.77 -5.65
N LEU A 71 7.55 -8.15 -4.39
CA LEU A 71 8.87 -8.60 -3.96
C LEU A 71 9.14 -10.04 -4.42
N LYS A 72 10.32 -10.23 -5.02
CA LYS A 72 10.93 -11.54 -5.26
C LYS A 72 12.02 -11.75 -4.21
N GLY A 73 11.66 -12.44 -3.14
CA GLY A 73 12.57 -12.75 -2.04
C GLY A 73 13.24 -14.10 -2.18
N ASN A 74 14.35 -14.28 -1.48
CA ASN A 74 15.01 -15.58 -1.31
C ASN A 74 14.27 -16.52 -0.34
N THR A 75 13.24 -16.04 0.36
CA THR A 75 12.32 -16.83 1.19
C THR A 75 10.89 -16.75 0.65
N SER A 76 10.06 -17.73 1.00
CA SER A 76 8.63 -17.73 0.65
C SER A 76 7.86 -16.56 1.27
N ASN A 77 8.35 -15.98 2.37
CA ASN A 77 7.70 -14.86 3.05
C ASN A 77 8.04 -13.53 2.37
N LEU A 78 9.25 -13.39 1.86
CA LEU A 78 9.66 -12.20 1.10
C LEU A 78 9.17 -12.27 -0.35
N SER A 79 9.16 -13.46 -0.94
CA SER A 79 8.52 -13.68 -2.24
C SER A 79 7.01 -13.56 -2.12
N GLY A 80 6.44 -12.61 -2.83
CA GLY A 80 5.00 -12.36 -2.76
C GLY A 80 4.61 -11.29 -1.75
N ALA A 81 5.54 -10.48 -1.25
CA ALA A 81 5.21 -9.32 -0.41
C ALA A 81 4.96 -8.06 -1.23
N PHE A 82 4.22 -7.10 -0.65
CA PHE A 82 4.10 -5.76 -1.22
C PHE A 82 5.39 -4.98 -0.96
N CYS A 83 5.83 -4.85 0.29
CA CYS A 83 7.12 -4.21 0.57
C CYS A 83 7.72 -4.69 1.89
N THR A 84 8.99 -4.35 2.14
CA THR A 84 9.62 -4.47 3.45
C THR A 84 9.98 -3.10 3.98
N ILE A 85 9.75 -2.84 5.26
CA ILE A 85 10.22 -1.63 5.93
C ILE A 85 11.32 -2.04 6.89
N VAL A 86 12.52 -1.54 6.62
CA VAL A 86 13.69 -1.76 7.47
C VAL A 86 13.59 -0.85 8.68
N ARG A 87 13.98 -1.36 9.85
CA ARG A 87 14.06 -0.56 11.08
C ARG A 87 14.98 0.63 10.86
N ASP A 88 14.53 1.82 11.24
CA ASP A 88 15.40 3.00 11.29
C ASP A 88 16.31 2.85 12.51
N THR A 89 17.60 2.67 12.28
CA THR A 89 18.59 2.47 13.34
C THR A 89 19.10 3.77 13.95
N GLY A 90 18.65 4.93 13.44
CA GLY A 90 19.26 6.23 13.74
C GLY A 90 18.62 7.06 14.85
N LEU A 91 17.33 6.90 15.16
CA LEU A 91 16.60 7.93 15.92
C LEU A 91 15.66 7.41 17.03
N ASP A 92 15.00 6.27 16.85
CA ASP A 92 14.15 5.67 17.88
C ASP A 92 13.86 4.20 17.54
N ASN A 93 14.26 3.27 18.42
CA ASN A 93 14.00 1.85 18.23
C ASN A 93 12.53 1.47 18.51
N SER A 94 11.66 2.42 18.80
CA SER A 94 10.26 2.16 19.12
C SER A 94 9.38 1.94 17.90
N TYR A 95 9.82 2.34 16.69
CA TYR A 95 9.02 2.26 15.47
C TYR A 95 9.84 1.86 14.23
N PHE A 96 9.19 1.21 13.27
CA PHE A 96 9.58 1.19 11.87
C PHE A 96 8.98 2.43 11.21
N ILE A 97 9.83 3.30 10.67
CA ILE A 97 9.42 4.54 10.02
C ILE A 97 9.82 4.49 8.56
N TYR A 98 8.86 4.70 7.67
CA TYR A 98 9.08 4.91 6.26
C TYR A 98 8.44 6.22 5.84
N LYS A 99 9.19 7.04 5.10
CA LYS A 99 8.67 8.19 4.40
C LYS A 99 9.31 8.23 3.02
N ARG A 100 8.48 8.19 1.98
CA ARG A 100 8.93 8.34 0.59
C ARG A 100 9.72 9.63 0.46
N ASN A 101 10.96 9.53 -0.02
CA ASN A 101 11.76 10.69 -0.37
C ASN A 101 11.30 11.21 -1.74
N ASN A 102 11.24 12.54 -1.94
CA ASN A 102 10.81 13.15 -3.19
C ASN A 102 11.75 12.86 -4.37
N SER A 103 12.96 12.35 -4.11
CA SER A 103 13.90 11.93 -5.13
C SER A 103 13.72 10.44 -5.45
N ILE A 104 13.14 10.18 -6.63
CA ILE A 104 13.03 8.87 -7.29
C ILE A 104 12.02 7.93 -6.61
N GLN A 105 10.94 7.60 -7.34
CA GLN A 105 10.00 6.53 -6.97
C GLN A 105 10.78 5.26 -6.64
N ASN A 106 10.70 4.79 -5.39
CA ASN A 106 11.37 3.57 -4.98
C ASN A 106 10.49 2.37 -5.39
N PRO A 107 10.87 1.60 -6.42
CA PRO A 107 10.01 0.55 -6.98
C PRO A 107 9.72 -0.56 -5.97
N LEU A 108 10.46 -0.67 -4.87
CA LEU A 108 10.22 -1.64 -3.79
C LEU A 108 8.91 -1.37 -3.03
N TYR A 109 8.32 -0.19 -3.18
CA TYR A 109 7.11 0.23 -2.46
C TYR A 109 5.95 0.57 -3.41
N THR A 110 6.11 0.29 -4.71
CA THR A 110 5.11 0.60 -5.75
C THR A 110 4.76 -0.67 -6.51
N TYR A 111 3.48 -1.06 -6.46
CA TYR A 111 2.93 -2.10 -7.31
C TYR A 111 2.25 -1.48 -8.53
N TYR A 112 2.58 -1.98 -9.71
CA TYR A 112 1.92 -1.62 -10.97
C TYR A 112 0.97 -2.74 -11.41
N SER A 113 -0.28 -2.39 -11.72
CA SER A 113 -1.25 -3.32 -12.30
C SER A 113 -1.71 -2.90 -13.69
N SER A 114 -2.19 -3.89 -14.44
CA SER A 114 -3.16 -3.58 -15.49
C SER A 114 -4.39 -2.88 -14.87
N PRO A 115 -4.97 -1.89 -15.57
CA PRO A 115 -6.16 -1.18 -15.11
C PRO A 115 -7.20 -2.13 -14.53
N THR A 116 -7.55 -1.93 -13.26
CA THR A 116 -8.47 -2.80 -12.55
C THR A 116 -9.40 -2.01 -11.64
N LYS A 117 -10.45 -2.68 -11.16
CA LYS A 117 -11.31 -2.12 -10.12
C LYS A 117 -10.70 -2.43 -8.76
N LEU A 118 -10.69 -1.44 -7.88
CA LEU A 118 -10.22 -1.57 -6.51
C LEU A 118 -11.22 -0.88 -5.59
N GLY A 119 -11.82 -1.63 -4.66
CA GLY A 119 -12.69 -1.08 -3.62
C GLY A 119 -12.24 -1.42 -2.20
N GLN A 120 -11.20 -2.25 -2.07
CA GLN A 120 -10.68 -2.68 -0.77
C GLN A 120 -9.17 -2.89 -0.82
N LEU A 121 -8.50 -2.58 0.28
CA LEU A 121 -7.12 -2.97 0.56
C LEU A 121 -7.12 -3.99 1.69
N LYS A 122 -6.71 -5.24 1.40
CA LYS A 122 -6.51 -6.28 2.41
C LYS A 122 -5.05 -6.28 2.81
N ILE A 123 -4.76 -5.83 4.03
CA ILE A 123 -3.42 -5.54 4.51
C ILE A 123 -3.06 -6.56 5.59
N SER A 124 -1.85 -7.13 5.49
CA SER A 124 -1.30 -7.96 6.55
C SER A 124 0.17 -7.69 6.78
N PHE A 125 0.60 -7.91 8.03
CA PHE A 125 1.98 -7.76 8.47
C PHE A 125 2.56 -9.09 8.89
N LYS A 126 3.83 -9.32 8.53
CA LYS A 126 4.57 -10.51 8.91
C LYS A 126 6.04 -10.22 9.17
N LEU A 127 6.63 -11.05 10.01
CA LEU A 127 8.06 -11.11 10.24
C LEU A 127 8.76 -11.93 9.15
N PRO A 128 10.10 -11.88 9.06
CA PRO A 128 10.85 -12.60 8.03
C PRO A 128 10.62 -14.12 8.07
N ASP A 129 10.39 -14.66 9.25
CA ASP A 129 10.05 -16.07 9.49
C ASP A 129 8.59 -16.43 9.16
N GLY A 130 7.76 -15.43 8.85
CA GLY A 130 6.35 -15.58 8.49
C GLY A 130 5.39 -15.46 9.67
N SER A 131 5.91 -15.34 10.90
CA SER A 131 5.09 -15.14 12.09
C SER A 131 4.47 -13.73 12.11
N SER A 132 3.40 -13.57 12.88
CA SER A 132 2.77 -12.26 13.07
C SER A 132 3.59 -11.38 14.03
N PRO A 133 3.76 -10.08 13.73
CA PRO A 133 4.35 -9.12 14.66
C PRO A 133 3.58 -9.06 15.99
N ALA A 134 4.28 -8.84 17.09
CA ALA A 134 3.66 -8.64 18.40
C ALA A 134 3.39 -7.15 18.64
N PHE A 135 2.46 -6.56 17.88
CA PHE A 135 2.09 -5.15 18.07
C PHE A 135 1.36 -4.90 19.40
N GLY A 136 0.68 -5.91 19.95
CA GLY A 136 -0.19 -5.73 21.11
C GLY A 136 -1.34 -4.78 20.78
N ASP A 137 -1.60 -3.81 21.67
CA ASP A 137 -2.61 -2.77 21.49
C ASP A 137 -2.07 -1.52 20.77
N ASN A 138 -0.81 -1.55 20.31
CA ASN A 138 -0.21 -0.39 19.66
C ASN A 138 -0.76 -0.21 18.23
N ASP A 139 -1.24 0.98 17.95
CA ASP A 139 -1.69 1.37 16.63
C ASP A 139 -0.52 1.71 15.70
N HIS A 140 -0.80 1.67 14.41
CA HIS A 140 0.11 2.00 13.33
C HIS A 140 -0.62 2.79 12.27
N TYR A 141 0.18 3.49 11.47
CA TYR A 141 -0.32 4.43 10.49
C TYR A 141 0.33 4.19 9.13
N LEU A 142 -0.47 4.09 8.09
CA LEU A 142 -0.01 3.94 6.70
C LEU A 142 -0.65 5.02 5.82
N ILE A 143 0.11 5.51 4.84
CA ILE A 143 -0.42 6.30 3.74
C ILE A 143 -0.10 5.59 2.44
N PHE A 144 -1.13 5.29 1.65
CA PHE A 144 -0.99 4.82 0.28
C PHE A 144 -1.38 5.90 -0.72
N GLU A 145 -0.68 5.96 -1.84
CA GLU A 145 -1.05 6.74 -3.01
C GLU A 145 -1.52 5.79 -4.09
N ILE A 146 -2.76 5.98 -4.55
CA ILE A 146 -3.37 5.17 -5.59
C ILE A 146 -3.49 6.02 -6.85
N HIS A 147 -2.91 5.52 -7.92
CA HIS A 147 -2.99 6.14 -9.23
C HIS A 147 -4.07 5.49 -10.06
N THR A 148 -4.98 6.30 -10.57
CA THR A 148 -6.06 5.86 -11.46
C THR A 148 -6.14 6.76 -12.67
N PHE A 149 -6.48 6.20 -13.84
CA PHE A 149 -6.99 7.02 -14.94
C PHE A 149 -8.40 7.48 -14.58
N ASN A 150 -8.60 8.79 -14.57
CA ASN A 150 -9.84 9.41 -14.16
C ASN A 150 -10.97 9.11 -15.17
N GLN A 151 -11.52 7.90 -15.12
CA GLN A 151 -12.83 7.56 -15.68
C GLN A 151 -13.72 7.26 -14.49
N ARG A 152 -14.57 8.23 -14.16
CA ARG A 152 -15.72 8.00 -13.28
C ARG A 152 -16.48 6.81 -13.87
N LEU A 153 -16.59 5.71 -13.13
CA LEU A 153 -17.38 4.58 -13.59
C LEU A 153 -18.84 5.06 -13.72
N PRO A 154 -19.55 4.73 -14.80
CA PRO A 154 -20.99 4.96 -14.83
C PRO A 154 -21.64 4.14 -13.71
N ASN A 155 -22.58 4.77 -13.00
CA ASN A 155 -23.44 4.11 -12.02
C ASN A 155 -24.26 2.99 -12.67
#